data_AF-A0A3D0FNT9-F1
#
_entry.id   AF-A0A3D0FNT9-F1
#
_cell.length_a   1.000
_cell.length_b   1.000
_cell.length_c   1.000
_cell.angle_alpha   90.00
_cell.angle_beta   90.00
_cell.angle_gamma   90.00
#
_symmetry.space_group_name_H-M   'P 1'
#
loop_
_entity.id
_entity.type
_entity.pdbx_description
1 polymer ?
#
loop_
_entity_poly.entity_id
_entity_poly.type
_entity_poly.pdbx_seq_one_letter_code
_entity_poly.pdbx_strand_id
1 'polypeptide(L)'
;SVGTPKDAYQRISQDIPLHFARIMPTKERMTYIYLSGAGTDVNGSQHWQKVKGTTELEIQRMGFRHAFAYRPAIMRWAVGQQKIQAMQYAFIFFYPLIRLCGMGNSITEVAHSMIVCARDGYDTNIINPRDITKLAHKL
;
A
#
# COMPACT_ATOMS: atom_id res chain seq x y z
N SER A 1 2.07 -1.74 -14.23
CA SER A 1 2.71 -0.42 -14.20
C SER A 1 3.02 -0.01 -15.63
N VAL A 2 2.85 1.26 -15.99
CA VAL A 2 3.15 1.72 -17.36
C VAL A 2 4.63 1.48 -17.65
N GLY A 3 4.94 0.76 -18.72
CA GLY A 3 6.32 0.49 -19.14
C GLY A 3 7.05 -0.65 -18.40
N THR A 4 6.42 -1.34 -17.44
CA THR A 4 7.01 -2.53 -16.82
C THR A 4 6.47 -3.81 -17.48
N PRO A 5 7.34 -4.74 -17.93
CA PRO A 5 6.92 -6.07 -18.38
C PRO A 5 6.05 -6.78 -17.34
N LYS A 6 5.06 -7.56 -17.79
CA LYS A 6 4.06 -8.19 -16.90
C LYS A 6 4.69 -9.15 -15.90
N ASP A 7 5.62 -9.98 -16.37
CA ASP A 7 6.44 -10.90 -15.60
C ASP A 7 7.27 -10.19 -14.54
N ALA A 8 7.96 -9.10 -14.92
CA ALA A 8 8.74 -8.29 -13.99
C ALA A 8 7.84 -7.67 -12.91
N TYR A 9 6.65 -7.18 -13.30
CA TYR A 9 5.69 -6.62 -12.37
C TYR A 9 5.15 -7.66 -11.39
N GLN A 10 4.82 -8.87 -11.87
CA GLN A 10 4.37 -9.98 -11.04
C GLN A 10 5.46 -10.44 -10.07
N ARG A 11 6.69 -10.60 -10.54
CA ARG A 11 7.83 -10.95 -9.67
C ARG A 11 7.99 -9.98 -8.51
N ILE A 12 7.95 -8.67 -8.80
CA ILE A 12 8.13 -7.62 -7.79
C ILE A 12 6.92 -7.49 -6.87
N SER A 13 5.71 -7.58 -7.42
CA SER A 13 4.48 -7.24 -6.70
C SER A 13 3.83 -8.45 -6.03
N GLN A 14 4.15 -9.67 -6.42
CA GLN A 14 3.53 -10.90 -5.93
C GLN A 14 4.59 -11.89 -5.43
N ASP A 15 5.48 -12.35 -6.29
CA ASP A 15 6.36 -13.48 -5.95
C ASP A 15 7.30 -13.16 -4.79
N ILE A 16 7.96 -11.99 -4.84
CA ILE A 16 8.86 -11.54 -3.77
C ILE A 16 8.10 -11.36 -2.44
N PRO A 17 7.01 -10.57 -2.37
CA PRO A 17 6.21 -10.42 -1.14
C PRO A 17 5.72 -11.74 -0.56
N LEU A 18 5.21 -12.65 -1.40
CA LEU A 18 4.67 -13.94 -0.96
C LEU A 18 5.78 -14.88 -0.51
N HIS A 19 6.90 -14.92 -1.21
CA HIS A 19 8.04 -15.70 -0.78
C HIS A 19 8.54 -15.22 0.59
N PHE A 20 8.74 -13.92 0.75
CA PHE A 20 9.11 -13.31 2.03
C PHE A 20 8.10 -13.65 3.13
N ALA A 21 6.79 -13.54 2.85
CA ALA A 21 5.75 -13.89 3.80
C ALA A 21 5.78 -15.38 4.19
N ARG A 22 5.97 -16.29 3.24
CA ARG A 22 6.00 -17.75 3.48
C ARG A 22 7.14 -18.15 4.41
N ILE A 23 8.33 -17.58 4.25
CA ILE A 23 9.52 -17.95 5.03
C ILE A 23 9.55 -17.38 6.46
N MET A 24 8.66 -16.46 6.82
CA MET A 24 8.65 -15.86 8.17
C MET A 24 8.24 -16.90 9.24
N PRO A 25 9.02 -17.07 10.33
CA PRO A 25 8.61 -17.88 11.48
C PRO A 25 7.62 -17.11 12.37
N THR A 26 6.90 -17.80 13.26
CA THR A 26 6.06 -17.17 14.32
C THR A 26 5.08 -16.11 13.81
N LYS A 27 4.40 -16.38 12.69
CA LYS A 27 3.51 -15.43 12.00
C LYS A 27 2.41 -14.91 12.92
N GLU A 28 1.92 -15.74 13.83
CA GLU A 28 0.90 -15.44 14.84
C GLU A 28 1.30 -14.34 15.84
N ARG A 29 2.57 -13.91 15.84
CA ARG A 29 3.08 -12.78 16.64
C ARG A 29 3.46 -11.57 15.80
N MET A 30 3.31 -11.64 14.48
CA MET A 30 3.80 -10.63 13.53
C MET A 30 2.65 -9.87 12.85
N THR A 31 2.89 -8.59 12.59
CA THR A 31 2.08 -7.78 11.69
C THR A 31 2.75 -7.72 10.32
N TYR A 32 2.08 -8.18 9.28
CA TYR A 32 2.53 -8.06 7.90
C TYR A 32 1.78 -6.92 7.22
N ILE A 33 2.51 -5.93 6.68
CA ILE A 33 1.94 -4.84 5.89
C ILE A 33 2.36 -5.00 4.44
N TYR A 34 1.39 -5.28 3.57
CA TYR A 34 1.57 -5.29 2.13
C TYR A 34 1.20 -3.93 1.53
N LEU A 35 2.19 -3.23 0.97
CA LEU A 35 1.97 -1.96 0.28
C LEU A 35 1.36 -2.20 -1.11
N SER A 36 0.03 -2.06 -1.18
CA SER A 36 -0.79 -2.21 -2.37
C SER A 36 -1.03 -0.86 -3.05
N GLY A 37 -2.26 -0.57 -3.48
CA GLY A 37 -2.67 0.68 -4.08
C GLY A 37 -4.19 0.81 -4.11
N ALA A 38 -4.68 2.04 -4.09
CA ALA A 38 -6.10 2.33 -4.27
C ALA A 38 -6.57 1.79 -5.63
N GLY A 39 -7.72 1.12 -5.65
CA GLY A 39 -8.25 0.46 -6.85
C GLY A 39 -7.73 -0.95 -7.09
N THR A 40 -6.94 -1.53 -6.18
CA THR A 40 -6.63 -2.97 -6.20
C THR A 40 -7.91 -3.81 -6.10
N ASP A 41 -8.03 -4.79 -7.00
CA ASP A 41 -9.16 -5.70 -7.12
C ASP A 41 -8.73 -6.97 -7.87
N VAL A 42 -9.07 -8.14 -7.32
CA VAL A 42 -8.84 -9.45 -7.94
C VAL A 42 -9.54 -9.59 -9.30
N ASN A 43 -10.68 -8.89 -9.46
CA ASN A 43 -11.47 -8.88 -10.69
C ASN A 43 -11.24 -7.61 -11.53
N GLY A 44 -10.31 -6.74 -11.13
CA GLY A 44 -10.07 -5.46 -11.77
C GLY A 44 -9.64 -5.58 -13.23
N SER A 45 -9.99 -4.63 -14.08
CA SER A 45 -9.68 -4.70 -15.52
C SER A 45 -8.18 -4.63 -15.82
N GLN A 46 -7.39 -4.01 -14.95
CA GLN A 46 -5.96 -3.82 -15.15
C GLN A 46 -5.14 -4.93 -14.50
N HIS A 47 -4.09 -5.40 -15.19
CA HIS A 47 -3.21 -6.46 -14.70
C HIS A 47 -2.64 -6.17 -13.30
N TRP A 48 -2.28 -4.92 -13.02
CA TRP A 48 -1.71 -4.55 -11.72
C TRP A 48 -2.70 -4.69 -10.57
N GLN A 49 -4.01 -4.46 -10.82
CA GLN A 49 -5.07 -4.61 -9.83
C GLN A 49 -5.21 -6.07 -9.44
N LYS A 50 -5.27 -6.96 -10.45
CA LYS A 50 -5.39 -8.41 -10.23
C LYS A 50 -4.21 -8.95 -9.45
N VAL A 51 -2.98 -8.64 -9.88
CA VAL A 51 -1.74 -9.13 -9.23
C VAL A 51 -1.68 -8.71 -7.76
N LYS A 52 -1.88 -7.42 -7.47
CA LYS A 52 -1.89 -6.93 -6.08
C LYS A 52 -3.05 -7.53 -5.28
N GLY A 53 -4.24 -7.66 -5.88
CA GLY A 53 -5.42 -8.21 -5.22
C GLY A 53 -5.25 -9.68 -4.83
N THR A 54 -4.71 -10.50 -5.74
CA THR A 54 -4.38 -11.90 -5.44
C THR A 54 -3.32 -11.98 -4.33
N THR A 55 -2.31 -11.10 -4.38
CA THR A 55 -1.26 -11.04 -3.36
C THR A 55 -1.82 -10.69 -1.98
N GLU A 56 -2.70 -9.69 -1.90
CA GLU A 56 -3.40 -9.32 -0.66
C GLU A 56 -4.17 -10.51 -0.06
N LEU A 57 -4.95 -11.20 -0.90
CA LEU A 57 -5.76 -12.34 -0.48
C LEU A 57 -4.90 -13.50 0.03
N GLU A 58 -3.79 -13.79 -0.65
CA GLU A 58 -2.88 -14.84 -0.23
C GLU A 58 -2.23 -14.52 1.12
N ILE A 59 -1.71 -13.30 1.30
CA ILE A 59 -1.07 -12.88 2.56
C ILE A 59 -2.05 -12.95 3.73
N GLN A 60 -3.30 -12.52 3.52
CA GLN A 60 -4.36 -12.59 4.55
C GLN A 60 -4.62 -14.03 5.03
N ARG A 61 -4.36 -15.04 4.20
CA ARG A 61 -4.56 -16.46 4.55
C ARG A 61 -3.34 -17.10 5.24
N MET A 62 -2.24 -16.38 5.43
CA MET A 62 -0.98 -16.95 5.94
C MET A 62 -0.89 -17.01 7.47
N GLY A 63 -1.93 -16.62 8.21
CA GLY A 63 -1.98 -16.75 9.67
C GLY A 63 -1.11 -15.75 10.43
N PHE A 64 -0.82 -14.58 9.84
CA PHE A 64 -0.22 -13.47 10.58
C PHE A 64 -1.17 -12.98 11.68
N ARG A 65 -0.62 -12.49 12.80
CA ARG A 65 -1.41 -11.81 13.85
C ARG A 65 -2.30 -10.72 13.23
N HIS A 66 -1.68 -9.92 12.37
CA HIS A 66 -2.35 -8.93 11.53
C HIS A 66 -1.76 -8.96 10.12
N ALA A 67 -2.61 -8.87 9.11
CA ALA A 67 -2.21 -8.80 7.71
C ALA A 67 -2.94 -7.64 7.03
N PHE A 68 -2.24 -6.54 6.80
CA PHE A 68 -2.81 -5.31 6.26
C PHE A 68 -2.46 -5.10 4.79
N ALA A 69 -3.49 -4.86 3.98
CA ALA A 69 -3.38 -4.35 2.62
C ALA A 69 -3.48 -2.82 2.65
N TYR A 70 -2.33 -2.14 2.51
CA TYR A 70 -2.28 -0.68 2.46
C TYR A 70 -2.55 -0.20 1.05
N ARG A 71 -3.61 0.59 0.86
CA ARG A 71 -4.07 1.04 -0.46
C ARG A 71 -3.99 2.57 -0.58
N PRO A 72 -2.77 3.17 -0.56
CA PRO A 72 -2.65 4.59 -0.82
C PRO A 72 -3.10 4.91 -2.25
N ALA A 73 -3.66 6.11 -2.43
CA ALA A 73 -4.01 6.65 -3.74
C ALA A 73 -2.86 7.56 -4.22
N ILE A 74 -3.09 8.87 -4.25
CA ILE A 74 -2.07 9.83 -4.68
C ILE A 74 -1.21 10.21 -3.48
N MET A 75 0.09 10.02 -3.61
CA MET A 75 1.07 10.36 -2.58
C MET A 75 1.86 11.61 -2.96
N ARG A 76 1.83 12.63 -2.10
CA ARG A 76 2.76 13.77 -2.19
C ARG A 76 4.15 13.30 -1.80
N TRP A 77 5.14 13.71 -2.59
CA TRP A 77 6.55 13.37 -2.36
C TRP A 77 7.05 13.77 -0.98
N ALA A 78 8.09 13.07 -0.52
CA ALA A 78 8.82 13.45 0.68
C ALA A 78 9.78 14.62 0.37
N VAL A 79 10.13 15.40 1.40
CA VAL A 79 11.16 16.44 1.29
C VAL A 79 12.49 15.77 0.90
N GLY A 80 13.12 16.27 -0.17
CA GLY A 80 14.41 15.75 -0.67
C GLY A 80 14.31 14.54 -1.61
N GLN A 81 13.12 14.13 -2.06
CA GLN A 81 12.98 13.01 -3.02
C GLN A 81 13.65 13.34 -4.37
N GLN A 82 14.64 12.53 -4.75
CA GLN A 82 15.46 12.77 -5.94
C GLN A 82 14.82 12.29 -7.26
N LYS A 83 14.02 11.21 -7.21
CA LYS A 83 13.37 10.61 -8.37
C LYS A 83 11.88 10.82 -8.29
N ILE A 84 11.42 11.89 -8.94
CA ILE A 84 10.01 12.26 -9.05
C ILE A 84 9.59 12.08 -10.50
N GLN A 85 8.52 11.34 -10.74
CA GLN A 85 8.01 11.14 -12.10
C GLN A 85 7.34 12.42 -12.61
N ALA A 86 7.48 12.74 -13.90
CA ALA A 86 6.87 13.94 -14.49
C ALA A 86 5.36 14.07 -14.18
N MET A 87 4.62 12.96 -14.22
CA MET A 87 3.20 12.91 -13.88
C MET A 87 2.91 13.33 -12.42
N GLN A 88 3.82 13.08 -11.48
CA GLN A 88 3.65 13.46 -10.07
C GLN A 88 3.70 14.98 -9.86
N TYR A 89 4.44 15.71 -10.69
CA TYR A 89 4.42 17.18 -10.67
C TYR A 89 3.04 17.73 -11.04
N ALA A 90 2.36 17.13 -12.04
CA ALA A 90 1.02 17.54 -12.44
C ALA A 90 -0.02 17.33 -11.33
N PHE A 91 0.07 16.21 -10.58
CA PHE A 91 -0.86 15.93 -9.48
C PHE A 91 -0.72 16.88 -8.29
N ILE A 92 0.44 17.53 -8.12
CA ILE A 92 0.66 18.41 -6.98
C ILE A 92 -0.12 19.72 -7.08
N PHE A 93 -0.32 20.23 -8.28
CA PHE A 93 -1.19 21.38 -8.49
C PHE A 93 -2.61 21.11 -7.98
N PHE A 94 -3.13 19.90 -8.21
CA PHE A 94 -4.47 19.48 -7.76
C PHE A 94 -4.49 18.85 -6.37
N TYR A 95 -3.35 18.79 -5.66
CA TYR A 95 -3.23 18.06 -4.40
C TYR A 95 -4.22 18.51 -3.31
N PRO A 96 -4.50 19.82 -3.10
CA PRO A 96 -5.50 20.24 -2.12
C PRO A 96 -6.88 19.64 -2.37
N LEU A 97 -7.30 19.58 -3.65
CA LEU A 97 -8.59 19.00 -4.04
C LEU A 97 -8.59 17.48 -3.88
N ILE A 98 -7.51 16.81 -4.31
CA ILE A 98 -7.33 15.36 -4.15
C ILE A 98 -7.39 14.96 -2.67
N ARG A 99 -6.76 15.76 -1.80
CA ARG A 99 -6.79 15.56 -0.35
C ARG A 99 -8.19 15.77 0.22
N LEU A 100 -8.93 16.78 -0.25
CA LEU A 100 -10.31 17.03 0.18
C LEU A 100 -11.25 15.86 -0.16
N CYS A 101 -11.06 15.23 -1.32
CA CYS A 101 -11.80 14.02 -1.68
C CYS A 101 -11.43 12.78 -0.85
N GLY A 102 -10.37 12.88 -0.02
CA GLY A 102 -9.86 11.78 0.78
C GLY A 102 -9.07 10.76 -0.04
N MET A 103 -8.39 11.21 -1.12
CA MET A 103 -7.54 10.38 -1.98
C MET A 103 -6.06 10.81 -1.95
N GLY A 104 -5.72 11.78 -1.10
CA GLY A 104 -4.39 12.36 -1.03
C GLY A 104 -3.73 12.11 0.32
N ASN A 105 -2.61 11.38 0.32
CA ASN A 105 -1.71 11.25 1.47
C ASN A 105 -0.34 11.81 1.09
N SER A 106 0.52 12.08 2.07
CA SER A 106 1.96 12.27 1.86
C SER A 106 2.69 10.97 2.13
N ILE A 107 3.88 10.79 1.56
CA ILE A 107 4.72 9.62 1.86
C ILE A 107 4.98 9.52 3.38
N THR A 108 5.16 10.66 4.07
CA THR A 108 5.32 10.71 5.52
C THR A 108 4.09 10.20 6.27
N GLU A 109 2.87 10.59 5.87
CA GLU A 109 1.64 10.06 6.47
C GLU A 109 1.52 8.55 6.27
N VAL A 110 1.83 8.05 5.07
CA VAL A 110 1.85 6.61 4.79
C VAL A 110 2.84 5.91 5.73
N ALA A 111 4.07 6.41 5.84
CA ALA A 111 5.07 5.84 6.75
C ALA A 111 4.63 5.86 8.22
N HIS A 112 4.13 7.00 8.73
CA HIS A 112 3.69 7.13 10.11
C HIS A 112 2.51 6.19 10.41
N SER A 113 1.53 6.12 9.51
CA SER A 113 0.39 5.21 9.67
C SER A 113 0.81 3.75 9.70
N MET A 114 1.80 3.34 8.89
CA MET A 114 2.35 1.98 8.92
C MET A 114 2.99 1.64 10.27
N ILE A 115 3.69 2.60 10.90
CA ILE A 115 4.28 2.40 12.23
C ILE A 115 3.18 2.19 13.29
N VAL A 116 2.18 3.08 13.32
CA VAL A 116 1.05 2.97 14.24
C VAL A 116 0.31 1.65 14.04
N CYS A 117 0.05 1.28 12.78
CA CYS A 117 -0.66 0.06 12.44
C CYS A 117 0.13 -1.22 12.79
N ALA A 118 1.46 -1.19 12.65
CA ALA A 118 2.32 -2.28 13.08
C ALA A 118 2.34 -2.44 14.61
N ARG A 119 2.35 -1.33 15.36
CA ARG A 119 2.39 -1.30 16.82
C ARG A 119 1.04 -1.67 17.46
N ASP A 120 -0.03 -1.06 16.98
CA ASP A 120 -1.33 -1.03 17.65
C ASP A 120 -2.41 -1.87 16.93
N GLY A 121 -2.17 -2.25 15.67
CA GLY A 121 -3.18 -2.86 14.81
C GLY A 121 -4.20 -1.85 14.27
N TYR A 122 -5.26 -2.36 13.64
CA TYR A 122 -6.41 -1.59 13.15
C TYR A 122 -7.62 -2.51 12.95
N ASP A 123 -8.82 -1.93 12.96
CA ASP A 123 -10.08 -2.70 12.91
C ASP A 123 -10.34 -3.37 11.55
N THR A 124 -9.69 -2.89 10.48
CA THR A 124 -9.84 -3.42 9.12
C THR A 124 -8.51 -3.88 8.55
N ASN A 125 -8.53 -5.00 7.82
CA ASN A 125 -7.36 -5.51 7.11
C ASN A 125 -7.02 -4.73 5.83
N ILE A 126 -7.95 -3.92 5.31
CA ILE A 126 -7.71 -3.02 4.18
C ILE A 126 -7.63 -1.60 4.72
N ILE A 127 -6.51 -0.93 4.47
CA ILE A 127 -6.23 0.43 4.93
C ILE A 127 -6.35 1.39 3.75
N ASN A 128 -7.44 2.14 3.70
CA ASN A 128 -7.72 3.08 2.63
C ASN A 128 -7.08 4.46 2.89
N PRO A 129 -7.02 5.36 1.91
CA PRO A 129 -6.36 6.67 2.08
C PRO A 129 -6.88 7.50 3.26
N ARG A 130 -8.19 7.39 3.58
CA ARG A 130 -8.78 8.07 4.75
C ARG A 130 -8.29 7.46 6.07
N ASP A 131 -8.11 6.15 6.13
CA ASP A 131 -7.58 5.45 7.30
C ASP A 131 -6.10 5.77 7.51
N ILE A 132 -5.32 5.86 6.42
CA ILE A 132 -3.93 6.31 6.44
C ILE A 132 -3.80 7.66 7.14
N THR A 133 -4.60 8.67 6.75
CA THR A 133 -4.57 9.99 7.39
C THR A 133 -4.93 9.91 8.87
N LYS A 134 -5.96 9.14 9.23
CA LYS A 134 -6.37 8.96 10.63
C LYS A 134 -5.27 8.32 11.47
N LEU A 135 -4.64 7.27 10.97
CA LEU A 135 -3.57 6.53 11.65
C LEU A 135 -2.31 7.38 11.76
N ALA A 136 -1.96 8.15 10.74
CA ALA A 136 -0.78 9.01 10.74
C ALA A 136 -0.81 10.07 11.85
N HIS A 137 -1.99 10.53 12.26
CA HIS A 137 -2.16 11.50 13.33
C HIS A 137 -2.11 10.89 14.75
N LYS A 138 -1.90 9.58 14.87
CA LYS A 138 -1.78 8.86 16.16
C LYS A 138 -0.33 8.51 16.52
N LEU A 139 0.63 8.86 15.67
CA LEU A 139 2.06 8.71 15.96
C LEU A 139 2.55 9.91 16.77
#